data_AF-A0A7L9UHC4-F1
#
_entry.id   AF-A0A7L9UHC4-F1
#
_cell.length_a   1.000
_cell.length_b   1.000
_cell.length_c   1.000
_cell.angle_alpha   90.00
_cell.angle_beta   90.00
_cell.angle_gamma   90.00
#
_symmetry.space_group_name_H-M   'P 1'
#
loop_
_entity.id
_entity.type
_entity.pdbx_description
1 polymer ?
#
loop_
_entity_poly.entity_id
_entity_poly.type
_entity_poly.pdbx_seq_one_letter_code
_entity_poly.pdbx_strand_id
1 'polypeptide(L)' 'MNTTEIKATAFRAAVDLATVCKPCTYDNVLDLTAMSLGIEMDDNEEYPAELYRKFDNVWNDLNK' A
#
# COMPACT_ATOMS: atom_id res chain seq x y z
N MET A 1 -7.47 7.22 9.24
CA MET A 1 -7.49 6.16 8.21
C MET A 1 -7.77 4.77 8.82
N ASN A 2 -8.58 3.89 8.22
CA ASN A 2 -8.93 2.58 8.79
C ASN A 2 -7.93 1.48 8.36
N THR A 3 -7.30 0.79 9.31
CA THR A 3 -6.30 -0.25 9.02
C THR A 3 -6.89 -1.45 8.26
N THR A 4 -8.16 -1.78 8.47
CA THR A 4 -8.84 -2.88 7.74
C THR A 4 -8.97 -2.54 6.26
N GLU A 5 -9.24 -1.28 5.95
CA GLU A 5 -9.38 -0.78 4.57
C GLU A 5 -8.03 -0.78 3.86
N ILE A 6 -6.97 -0.29 4.53
CA ILE A 6 -5.59 -0.40 4.01
C ILE A 6 -5.24 -1.86 3.72
N LYS A 7 -5.59 -2.80 4.62
CA LYS A 7 -5.28 -4.22 4.44
C LYS A 7 -5.99 -4.83 3.23
N ALA A 8 -7.29 -4.55 3.05
CA ALA A 8 -8.05 -5.04 1.91
C ALA A 8 -7.50 -4.49 0.59
N THR A 9 -7.19 -3.20 0.55
CA THR A 9 -6.65 -2.53 -0.64
C THR A 9 -5.23 -3.01 -0.96
N ALA A 10 -4.36 -3.17 0.04
CA ALA A 10 -3.00 -3.68 -0.15
C ALA A 10 -2.99 -5.13 -0.67
N PHE A 11 -3.89 -5.98 -0.17
CA PHE A 11 -4.05 -7.33 -0.70
C PHE A 11 -4.47 -7.30 -2.18
N ARG A 12 -5.43 -6.44 -2.53
CA ARG A 12 -5.85 -6.28 -3.92
C ARG A 12 -4.71 -5.78 -4.81
N ALA A 13 -3.95 -4.77 -4.35
CA ALA A 13 -2.79 -4.25 -5.06
C ALA A 13 -1.73 -5.33 -5.32
N ALA A 14 -1.43 -6.17 -4.33
CA ALA A 14 -0.51 -7.30 -4.50
C ALA A 14 -1.00 -8.32 -5.55
N VAL A 15 -2.31 -8.64 -5.54
CA VAL A 15 -2.93 -9.52 -6.54
C VAL A 15 -2.88 -8.89 -7.94
N ASP A 16 -3.15 -7.60 -8.06
CA ASP A 16 -3.14 -6.90 -9.34
C ASP A 16 -1.71 -6.86 -9.92
N LEU A 17 -0.69 -6.58 -9.09
CA LEU A 17 0.72 -6.66 -9.50
C LEU A 17 1.11 -8.05 -10.00
N ALA A 18 0.71 -9.10 -9.27
CA ALA A 18 0.96 -10.47 -9.69
C ALA A 18 0.26 -10.81 -11.02
N THR A 19 -0.97 -10.33 -11.21
CA THR A 19 -1.77 -10.55 -12.43
C THR A 19 -1.11 -9.91 -13.65
N VAL A 20 -0.48 -8.75 -13.49
CA VAL A 20 0.24 -8.06 -14.57
C VAL A 20 1.74 -8.39 -14.63
N CYS A 21 2.18 -9.43 -13.91
CA CYS A 21 3.57 -9.87 -13.82
C CYS A 21 4.55 -8.75 -13.41
N LYS A 22 4.11 -7.81 -12.57
CA LYS A 22 4.98 -6.78 -11.98
C LYS A 22 5.53 -7.23 -10.63
N PRO A 23 6.72 -6.73 -10.22
CA PRO A 23 7.28 -7.03 -8.91
C PRO A 23 6.35 -6.58 -7.77
N CYS A 24 6.08 -7.49 -6.83
CA CYS A 24 5.33 -7.20 -5.62
C CYS A 24 6.28 -6.69 -4.52
N THR A 25 6.73 -5.45 -4.67
CA THR A 25 7.60 -4.77 -3.70
C THR A 25 6.79 -3.94 -2.71
N TYR A 26 7.40 -3.58 -1.58
CA TYR A 26 6.79 -2.69 -0.59
C TYR A 26 6.25 -1.41 -1.25
N ASP A 27 7.11 -0.71 -2.00
CA ASP A 27 6.78 0.58 -2.63
C ASP A 27 5.65 0.43 -3.65
N ASN A 28 5.70 -0.59 -4.52
CA ASN A 28 4.65 -0.79 -5.53
C ASN A 28 3.28 -1.07 -4.90
N VAL A 29 3.24 -1.84 -3.81
CA VAL A 29 1.98 -2.13 -3.12
C VAL A 29 1.52 -0.90 -2.34
N LEU A 30 2.44 -0.15 -1.72
CA LEU A 30 2.13 1.10 -1.03
C LEU A 30 1.53 2.13 -1.99
N ASP A 31 2.16 2.37 -3.13
CA ASP A 31 1.74 3.36 -4.13
C ASP A 31 0.35 3.04 -4.67
N LEU A 32 0.10 1.78 -5.05
CA LEU A 32 -1.21 1.34 -5.51
C LEU A 32 -2.27 1.42 -4.41
N THR A 33 -1.89 1.16 -3.17
CA THR A 33 -2.77 1.29 -2.02
C THR A 33 -3.13 2.74 -1.78
N ALA A 34 -2.15 3.64 -1.76
CA ALA A 34 -2.33 5.07 -1.59
C ALA A 34 -3.21 5.66 -2.72
N MET A 35 -2.90 5.31 -3.97
CA MET A 35 -3.66 5.71 -5.15
C MET A 35 -5.13 5.27 -5.06
N SER A 36 -5.38 4.01 -4.66
CA SER A 36 -6.74 3.47 -4.53
C SER A 36 -7.53 4.12 -3.39
N LEU A 37 -6.85 4.61 -2.35
CA LEU A 37 -7.46 5.33 -1.23
C LEU A 37 -7.54 6.85 -1.46
N GLY A 38 -7.08 7.35 -2.61
CA GLY A 38 -7.04 8.79 -2.91
C GLY A 38 -6.08 9.56 -2.00
N ILE A 39 -5.01 8.92 -1.54
CA ILE A 39 -3.97 9.54 -0.71
C ILE A 39 -2.87 10.03 -1.64
N GLU A 40 -2.70 11.34 -1.68
CA GLU A 40 -1.66 12.01 -2.46
C GLU A 40 -0.40 12.20 -1.61
N MET A 41 0.75 12.23 -2.29
CA MET A 41 2.01 12.64 -1.69
C MET A 41 2.00 14.15 -1.46
N ASP A 42 2.79 14.61 -0.48
CA ASP A 42 3.04 16.03 -0.29
C ASP A 42 4.04 16.59 -1.32
N ASP A 43 4.38 17.88 -1.21
CA ASP A 43 5.34 18.54 -2.10
C ASP A 43 6.76 17.95 -2.03
N ASN A 44 7.05 17.09 -1.04
CA ASN A 44 8.32 16.38 -0.87
C ASN A 44 8.27 14.94 -1.40
N GLU A 45 7.21 14.56 -2.12
CA GLU A 45 6.98 13.20 -2.59
C GLU A 45 6.84 12.17 -1.44
N GLU A 46 6.37 12.61 -0.26
CA GLU A 46 6.14 11.73 0.88
C GLU A 46 4.65 11.51 1.15
N TYR A 47 4.26 10.27 1.45
CA TYR A 47 2.92 9.98 1.97
C TYR A 47 2.79 10.39 3.45
N PRO A 48 1.57 10.58 3.97
CA PRO A 48 1.37 10.84 5.39
C PRO A 48 2.03 9.78 6.28
N ALA A 49 2.76 10.20 7.31
CA ALA A 49 3.45 9.28 8.24
C ALA A 49 2.52 8.22 8.88
N GLU A 50 1.23 8.53 9.04
CA GLU A 50 0.21 7.57 9.50
C GLU A 50 0.02 6.41 8.52
N LEU A 51 0.15 6.66 7.21
CA LEU A 51 0.07 5.62 6.17
C LEU A 51 1.21 4.63 6.32
N TYR A 52 2.46 5.09 6.34
CA TYR A 52 3.62 4.22 6.52
C TYR A 52 3.50 3.36 7.78
N ARG A 53 3.20 3.97 8.93
CA ARG A 53 3.04 3.23 10.21
C ARG A 53 1.98 2.12 10.14
N LYS A 54 0.87 2.36 9.46
CA LYS A 54 -0.20 1.36 9.32
C LYS A 54 0.14 0.33 8.26
N PHE A 55 0.70 0.77 7.14
CA PHE A 55 1.06 -0.08 6.02
C PHE A 55 2.19 -1.04 6.37
N ASP A 56 3.17 -0.64 7.19
CA ASP A 56 4.24 -1.53 7.69
C ASP A 56 3.69 -2.78 8.38
N ASN A 57 2.65 -2.62 9.20
CA ASN A 57 2.01 -3.75 9.86
C ASN A 57 1.28 -4.65 8.86
N VAL A 58 0.60 -4.05 7.88
CA VAL A 58 -0.08 -4.79 6.79
C VAL A 58 0.92 -5.53 5.92
N TRP A 59 2.04 -4.90 5.57
CA TRP A 59 3.11 -5.49 4.77
C TRP A 59 3.74 -6.69 5.47
N ASN A 60 4.04 -6.56 6.77
CA ASN A 60 4.52 -7.67 7.58
C ASN A 60 3.51 -8.81 7.64
N ASP A 61 2.21 -8.54 7.67
CA ASP A 61 1.18 -9.56 7.62
C ASP A 61 1.06 -10.25 6.25
N LEU A 62 1.30 -9.52 5.16
CA LEU A 62 1.27 -10.07 3.79
C LEU A 62 2.47 -10.98 3.48
N ASN A 63 3.60 -10.81 4.18
CA ASN A 63 4.84 -11.55 3.95
C ASN A 63 5.12 -12.64 5.00
N LYS A 64 4.15 -12.95 5.86
CA LYS A 64 4.19 -14.12 6.76
C LYS A 64 3.69 -15.36 6.03
#